data_AF-A0A7V6GNE9-F1
#
_entry.id   AF-A0A7V6GNE9-F1
#
_cell.length_a   1.000
_cell.length_b   1.000
_cell.length_c   1.000
_cell.angle_alpha   90.00
_cell.angle_beta   90.00
_cell.angle_gamma   90.00
#
_symmetry.space_group_name_H-M   'P 1'
#
loop_
_entity.id
_entity.type
_entity.pdbx_description
1 polymer ?
#
loop_
_entity_poly.entity_id
_entity_poly.type
_entity_poly.pdbx_seq_one_letter_code
_entity_poly.pdbx_strand_id
1 'polypeptide(L)'
;MGIRVDSESLRRQITFSNREDLLKGRYHQMILNDELPLTIGGEIGQSRICMILHEKFHIAEVQASLWTEEELLRLKENKINIL
;
A
#
# COMPACT_ATOMS: atom_id res chain seq x y z
N MET A 1 -3.12 3.50 -8.74
CA MET A 1 -2.90 4.95 -8.97
C MET A 1 -4.24 5.66 -8.84
N GLY A 2 -4.28 6.91 -8.37
CA GLY A 2 -5.51 7.68 -8.22
C GLY A 2 -5.28 9.16 -7.94
N ILE A 3 -6.29 9.97 -8.24
CA ILE A 3 -6.33 11.40 -7.90
C ILE A 3 -6.34 11.53 -6.38
N ARG A 4 -5.53 12.45 -5.85
CA ARG A 4 -5.44 12.68 -4.40
C ARG A 4 -6.60 13.55 -3.91
N VAL A 5 -6.94 13.39 -2.64
CA VAL A 5 -8.01 14.15 -2.00
C VAL A 5 -7.74 15.66 -2.08
N ASP A 6 -8.79 16.41 -2.38
CA ASP A 6 -8.86 17.86 -2.21
C ASP A 6 -9.41 18.22 -0.82
N SER A 7 -9.55 19.51 -0.53
CA SER A 7 -10.01 20.02 0.76
C SER A 7 -11.43 19.53 1.14
N GLU A 8 -12.36 19.50 0.18
CA GLU A 8 -13.75 19.05 0.42
C GLU A 8 -13.80 17.54 0.69
N SER A 9 -13.19 16.74 -0.18
CA SER A 9 -13.19 15.28 -0.04
C SER A 9 -12.41 14.85 1.20
N LEU A 10 -11.35 15.55 1.59
CA LEU A 10 -10.61 15.29 2.83
C LEU A 10 -11.51 15.49 4.06
N ARG A 11 -12.23 16.61 4.17
CA ARG A 11 -13.16 16.85 5.29
C ARG A 11 -14.21 15.75 5.36
N ARG A 12 -14.83 15.45 4.21
CA ARG A 12 -15.87 14.43 4.11
C ARG A 12 -15.36 13.05 4.56
N GLN A 13 -14.18 12.63 4.09
CA GLN A 13 -13.61 11.33 4.47
C GLN A 13 -13.14 11.26 5.91
N ILE A 14 -12.66 12.37 6.49
CA ILE A 14 -12.33 12.45 7.92
C ILE A 14 -13.56 12.25 8.78
N THR A 15 -14.67 12.92 8.45
CA THR A 15 -15.94 12.74 9.16
C THR A 15 -16.47 11.32 9.00
N PHE A 16 -16.46 10.75 7.78
CA PHE A 16 -16.88 9.36 7.55
C PHE A 16 -16.03 8.33 8.32
N SER A 17 -14.75 8.61 8.56
CA SER A 17 -13.86 7.73 9.30
C SER A 17 -13.86 8.00 10.81
N ASN A 18 -14.61 8.99 11.30
CA ASN A 18 -14.62 9.46 12.69
C ASN A 18 -13.21 9.84 13.20
N ARG A 19 -12.43 10.53 12.37
CA ARG A 19 -11.02 10.88 12.63
C ARG A 19 -10.75 12.38 12.67
N GLU A 20 -11.66 13.15 13.25
CA GLU A 20 -11.56 14.61 13.36
C GLU A 20 -10.26 15.08 14.07
N ASP A 21 -9.62 14.20 14.86
CA ASP A 21 -8.30 14.42 15.43
C ASP A 21 -7.22 14.75 14.38
N LEU A 22 -7.34 14.17 13.17
CA LEU A 22 -6.38 14.34 12.08
C LEU A 22 -6.36 15.76 11.52
N LEU A 23 -7.47 16.52 11.63
CA LEU A 23 -7.52 17.89 11.15
C LEU A 23 -6.49 18.79 11.82
N LYS A 24 -6.02 18.47 13.03
CA LYS A 24 -4.98 19.25 13.73
C LYS A 24 -3.59 19.05 13.14
N GLY A 25 -3.39 18.01 12.32
CA GLY A 25 -2.11 17.69 11.72
C GLY A 25 -1.69 18.69 10.65
N ARG A 26 -0.41 19.05 10.63
CA ARG A 26 0.17 20.01 9.67
C ARG A 26 -0.17 19.68 8.22
N TYR A 27 -0.02 18.42 7.81
CA TYR A 27 -0.27 18.00 6.42
C TYR A 27 -1.74 18.22 6.01
N HIS A 28 -2.69 17.87 6.88
CA HIS A 28 -4.11 18.10 6.61
C HIS A 28 -4.44 19.59 6.55
N GLN A 29 -3.90 20.41 7.46
CA GLN A 29 -4.07 21.87 7.40
C GLN A 29 -3.57 22.45 6.07
N MET A 30 -2.41 22.00 5.57
CA MET A 30 -1.89 22.46 4.28
C MET A 30 -2.81 22.08 3.11
N ILE A 31 -3.46 20.91 3.13
CA ILE A 31 -4.46 20.54 2.10
C ILE A 31 -5.72 21.40 2.25
N LEU A 32 -6.20 21.62 3.47
CA LEU A 32 -7.44 22.36 3.73
C LEU A 32 -7.32 23.85 3.40
N ASN A 33 -6.10 24.38 3.44
CA ASN A 33 -5.76 25.75 3.09
C ASN A 33 -5.25 25.90 1.64
N ASP A 34 -5.36 24.85 0.82
CA ASP A 34 -4.91 24.81 -0.57
C ASP A 34 -3.42 25.21 -0.76
N GLU A 35 -2.58 24.95 0.24
CA GLU A 35 -1.13 25.21 0.20
C GLU A 35 -0.36 24.13 -0.58
N LEU A 36 -0.95 22.94 -0.73
CA LEU A 36 -0.41 21.84 -1.52
C LEU A 36 -1.13 21.73 -2.87
N PRO A 37 -0.40 21.43 -3.96
CA PRO A 37 -1.02 21.29 -5.27
C PRO A 37 -1.87 20.02 -5.36
N LEU A 38 -2.91 20.08 -6.19
CA LEU A 38 -3.67 18.90 -6.59
C LEU A 38 -2.75 17.94 -7.36
N THR A 39 -2.78 16.67 -6.99
CA THR A 39 -1.89 15.65 -7.56
C THR A 39 -2.64 14.38 -7.94
N ILE A 40 -2.05 13.64 -8.88
CA ILE A 40 -2.36 12.23 -9.13
C ILE A 40 -1.12 11.42 -8.78
N GLY A 41 -1.30 10.30 -8.09
CA GLY A 41 -0.17 9.46 -7.72
C GLY A 41 -0.56 8.02 -7.51
N GLY A 42 0.45 7.18 -7.34
CA GLY A 42 0.26 5.77 -7.06
C GLY A 42 1.56 5.07 -6.80
N GLU A 43 1.45 3.80 -6.49
CA GLU A 43 2.56 2.92 -6.23
C GLU A 43 2.43 1.69 -7.13
N ILE A 44 3.57 1.07 -7.40
CA ILE A 44 3.67 -0.17 -8.15
C ILE A 44 4.39 -1.17 -7.25
N GLY A 45 3.74 -2.30 -6.96
CA GLY A 45 4.29 -3.32 -6.08
C GLY A 45 5.45 -4.07 -6.74
N GLN A 46 6.68 -3.71 -6.38
CA GLN A 46 7.91 -4.26 -6.98
C GLN A 46 7.91 -5.79 -7.02
N SER A 47 7.83 -6.46 -5.86
CA SER A 47 7.88 -7.92 -5.77
C SER A 47 6.70 -8.60 -6.48
N ARG A 48 5.53 -7.95 -6.52
CA ARG A 48 4.38 -8.47 -7.28
C ARG A 48 4.63 -8.44 -8.78
N ILE A 49 5.25 -7.37 -9.29
CA ILE A 49 5.70 -7.32 -10.68
C ILE A 49 6.77 -8.39 -10.93
N CYS A 50 7.78 -8.51 -10.07
CA CYS A 50 8.82 -9.54 -10.23
C CYS A 50 8.21 -10.95 -10.27
N MET A 51 7.25 -11.24 -9.38
CA MET A 51 6.56 -12.53 -9.32
C MET A 51 5.83 -12.83 -10.64
N ILE A 52 5.10 -11.86 -11.20
CA ILE A 52 4.40 -12.01 -12.48
C ILE A 52 5.39 -12.17 -13.64
N LEU A 53 6.41 -11.30 -13.74
CA LEU A 53 7.37 -11.31 -14.84
C LEU A 53 8.25 -12.57 -14.87
N HIS A 54 8.50 -13.17 -13.71
CA HIS A 54 9.25 -14.42 -13.59
C HIS A 54 8.35 -15.65 -13.47
N GLU A 55 7.04 -15.51 -13.64
CA GLU A 55 6.03 -16.58 -13.53
C GLU A 55 6.19 -17.40 -12.23
N LYS A 56 6.53 -16.72 -11.13
CA LYS A 56 6.68 -17.34 -9.82
C LYS A 56 5.31 -17.59 -9.21
N PHE A 57 5.17 -18.72 -8.53
CA PHE A 57 3.93 -19.13 -7.89
C PHE A 57 3.70 -18.35 -6.59
N HIS A 58 4.76 -18.09 -5.84
CA HIS A 58 4.67 -17.41 -4.55
C HIS A 58 5.61 -16.21 -4.46
N ILE A 59 5.19 -15.14 -3.76
CA ILE A 59 5.99 -13.91 -3.64
C ILE A 59 7.30 -14.12 -2.88
N ALA A 60 7.37 -15.17 -2.04
CA ALA A 60 8.59 -15.57 -1.33
C ALA A 60 9.73 -15.98 -2.26
N GLU A 61 9.44 -16.34 -3.53
CA GLU A 61 10.46 -16.67 -4.52
C GLU A 61 11.21 -15.44 -5.04
N VAL A 62 10.70 -14.23 -4.77
CA VAL A 62 11.24 -12.95 -5.24
C VAL A 62 11.42 -11.92 -4.14
N GLN A 63 11.06 -12.23 -2.90
CA GLN A 63 11.21 -11.35 -1.74
C GLN A 63 11.58 -12.14 -0.49
N ALA A 64 12.72 -11.80 0.11
CA ALA A 64 13.11 -12.30 1.43
C ALA A 64 12.19 -11.70 2.51
N SER A 65 11.50 -12.56 3.26
CA SER A 65 10.52 -12.16 4.27
C SER A 65 10.35 -13.28 5.31
N LEU A 66 9.63 -12.99 6.38
CA LEU A 66 9.17 -14.00 7.33
C LEU A 66 7.88 -14.65 6.85
N TRP A 67 7.79 -15.96 7.07
CA TRP A 67 6.63 -16.79 6.75
C TRP A 67 6.34 -17.70 7.95
N THR A 68 5.09 -18.12 8.12
CA THR A 68 4.73 -19.08 9.17
C THR A 68 5.32 -20.45 8.84
N GLU A 69 5.56 -21.28 9.87
CA GLU A 69 6.05 -22.66 9.68
C GLU A 69 5.11 -23.48 8.78
N GLU A 70 3.80 -23.28 8.92
CA GLU A 70 2.79 -23.92 8.05
C GLU A 70 3.00 -23.53 6.58
N GLU A 71 3.25 -22.26 6.29
CA GLU A 71 3.45 -21.76 4.94
C GLU A 71 4.77 -22.29 4.35
N LEU A 72 5.85 -22.31 5.16
CA LEU A 72 7.13 -22.88 4.75
C LEU A 72 7.01 -24.36 4.41
N LEU A 73 6.27 -25.13 5.22
CA LEU A 73 6.02 -26.54 4.97
C LEU A 73 5.25 -26.74 3.65
N ARG A 74 4.17 -25.97 3.44
CA ARG A 74 3.37 -26.01 2.22
C ARG A 74 4.20 -25.68 0.97
N LEU A 75 5.01 -24.62 1.01
CA LEU A 75 5.86 -24.23 -0.12
C LEU A 75 6.90 -25.32 -0.43
N LYS A 76 7.49 -25.91 0.60
CA LYS A 76 8.43 -27.04 0.46
C LYS A 76 7.78 -28.28 -0.15
N GLU A 77 6.57 -28.65 0.29
CA GLU A 77 5.80 -29.78 -0.26
C GLU A 77 5.49 -29.58 -1.75
N ASN A 78 5.22 -28.34 -2.16
CA ASN A 78 4.97 -27.96 -3.55
C ASN A 78 6.27 -27.70 -4.36
N LYS A 79 7.45 -27.98 -3.79
CA LYS A 79 8.77 -27.80 -4.43
C LYS A 79 9.03 -26.35 -4.88
N ILE A 80 8.52 -25.38 -4.13
CA ILE A 80 8.71 -23.95 -4.38
C ILE A 80 9.98 -23.48 -3.64
N ASN A 81 10.90 -22.85 -4.37
CA ASN A 81 12.16 -22.34 -3.82
C ASN A 81 12.01 -20.87 -3.41
N ILE A 82 12.12 -20.58 -2.12
CA ILE A 82 12.01 -19.22 -1.57
C ILE A 82 13.38 -18.57 -1.36
N LEU A 83 13.41 -17.23 -1.26
CA LEU A 83 14.59 -16.41 -0.92
C LEU A 83 14.81 -16.28 0.58
#